data_AF-A0A432GQR2-F1
#
_entry.id   AF-A0A432GQR2-F1
#
_cell.length_a   1.000
_cell.length_b   1.000
_cell.length_c   1.000
_cell.angle_alpha   90.00
_cell.angle_beta   90.00
_cell.angle_gamma   90.00
#
_symmetry.space_group_name_H-M   'P 1'
#
loop_
_entity.id
_entity.type
_entity.pdbx_description
1 polymer ?
#
loop_
_entity_poly.entity_id
_entity_poly.type
_entity_poly.pdbx_seq_one_letter_code
_entity_poly.pdbx_strand_id
1 'polypeptide(L)' 'RAGHLMPAVAYVALNTGKESRPTREYLNFLLEGEHLLSPEYVTKLEEIATL' A
#
# COMPACT_ATOMS: atom_id res chain seq x y z
N ARG A 1 -11.42 -18.26 9.28
CA ARG A 1 -11.87 -17.42 10.40
C ARG A 1 -12.69 -16.29 9.82
N ALA A 2 -13.92 -16.05 10.27
CA ALA A 2 -14.63 -14.83 9.91
C ALA A 2 -13.97 -13.67 10.65
N GLY A 3 -13.43 -12.69 9.92
CA GLY A 3 -12.86 -11.48 10.51
C GLY A 3 -13.94 -10.61 11.17
N HIS A 4 -13.54 -9.73 12.09
CA HIS A 4 -14.42 -8.72 12.65
C HIS A 4 -14.12 -7.37 12.00
N LEU A 5 -15.16 -6.61 11.65
CA LEU A 5 -15.00 -5.25 11.14
C LEU A 5 -14.61 -4.32 12.29
N MET A 6 -13.63 -3.45 12.05
CA MET A 6 -13.14 -2.50 13.03
C MET A 6 -13.16 -1.09 12.43
N PRO A 7 -13.77 -0.08 13.10
CA PRO A 7 -13.66 1.30 12.65
C PRO A 7 -12.22 1.81 12.84
N ALA A 8 -11.72 2.54 11.85
CA ALA A 8 -10.38 3.12 11.89
C ALA A 8 -10.40 4.52 11.24
N VAL A 9 -9.52 5.39 11.72
CA VAL A 9 -9.23 6.66 11.05
C VAL A 9 -8.16 6.40 10.00
N ALA A 10 -8.43 6.84 8.77
CA ALA A 10 -7.50 6.74 7.65
C ALA A 10 -7.50 8.06 6.87
N TYR A 11 -6.48 8.24 6.04
CA TYR A 11 -6.29 9.44 5.23
C TYR A 11 -6.34 9.10 3.75
N VAL A 12 -6.96 9.97 2.97
CA VAL A 12 -6.97 9.91 1.51
C VAL A 12 -6.63 11.28 0.95
N ALA A 13 -5.80 11.33 -0.08
CA ALA A 13 -5.45 12.57 -0.74
C ALA A 13 -6.58 13.02 -1.68
N LEU A 14 -7.00 14.29 -1.58
CA LEU A 14 -8.17 14.82 -2.32
C LEU A 14 -7.81 15.48 -3.66
N ASN A 15 -6.59 16.00 -3.81
CA ASN A 15 -6.16 16.81 -4.96
C ASN A 15 -4.89 16.22 -5.61
N THR A 16 -4.92 14.94 -5.98
CA THR A 16 -3.72 14.16 -6.39
C THR A 16 -3.24 14.40 -7.83
N GLY A 17 -3.91 15.23 -8.62
CA GLY A 17 -3.51 15.47 -10.02
C GLY A 17 -3.53 14.18 -10.86
N LYS A 18 -2.60 14.04 -11.80
CA LYS A 18 -2.44 12.80 -12.57
C LYS A 18 -1.75 11.74 -11.72
N GLU A 19 -2.23 10.50 -11.82
CA GLU A 19 -1.57 9.38 -11.17
C GLU A 19 -0.13 9.25 -11.67
N SER A 20 0.79 9.14 -10.72
CA SER A 20 2.20 8.89 -10.93
C SER A 20 2.57 7.59 -10.24
N ARG A 21 3.48 6.84 -10.84
CA ARG A 21 4.09 5.70 -10.15
C ARG A 21 4.86 6.19 -8.91
N PRO A 22 4.95 5.37 -7.85
CA PRO A 22 5.78 5.71 -6.70
C PRO A 22 7.27 5.66 -7.08
N THR A 23 8.11 6.35 -6.30
CA THR A 23 9.55 6.12 -6.36
C THR A 23 9.88 4.75 -5.74
N ARG A 24 11.04 4.19 -6.10
CA ARG A 24 11.54 2.97 -5.45
C ARG A 24 11.66 3.13 -3.94
N GLU A 25 12.13 4.28 -3.48
CA GLU A 25 12.28 4.59 -2.06
C GLU A 25 10.93 4.58 -1.32
N TYR A 26 9.90 5.21 -1.90
CA TYR A 26 8.57 5.22 -1.30
C TYR A 26 7.96 3.81 -1.25
N LEU A 27 8.16 3.00 -2.29
CA LEU A 27 7.73 1.60 -2.29
C LEU A 27 8.43 0.79 -1.18
N ASN A 28 9.73 0.98 -0.99
CA ASN A 28 10.48 0.28 0.07
C ASN A 28 9.90 0.57 1.46
N PHE A 29 9.52 1.82 1.76
CA PHE A 29 8.86 2.15 3.03
C PHE A 29 7.54 1.40 3.24
N LEU A 30 6.78 1.13 2.17
CA LEU A 30 5.56 0.31 2.28
C LEU A 30 5.89 -1.17 2.55
N LEU A 31 6.97 -1.68 1.94
CA LEU A 31 7.38 -3.08 2.06
C LEU A 31 8.01 -3.42 3.43
N GLU A 32 8.54 -2.44 4.17
CA GLU A 32 8.96 -2.66 5.58
C GLU A 32 7.83 -3.21 6.46
N GLY A 33 6.57 -2.93 6.09
CA GLY A 33 5.37 -3.43 6.77
C GLY A 33 4.89 -4.81 6.34
N GLU A 34 5.60 -5.53 5.46
CA GLU A 34 5.11 -6.78 4.84
C GLU A 34 4.60 -7.83 5.84
N HIS A 35 5.22 -7.92 7.02
CA HIS A 35 4.91 -8.88 8.07
C HIS A 35 3.50 -8.70 8.68
N LEU A 36 2.84 -7.57 8.41
CA LEU A 36 1.48 -7.26 8.84
C LEU A 36 0.43 -7.48 7.74
N LEU A 37 0.87 -7.78 6.52
CA LEU A 37 0.06 -7.82 5.32
C LEU A 37 -0.07 -9.25 4.80
N SER A 38 -1.09 -9.52 3.98
CA SER A 38 -1.21 -10.82 3.35
C SER A 38 -0.16 -10.98 2.25
N PRO A 39 0.37 -12.20 1.99
CA PRO A 39 1.35 -12.42 0.93
C PRO A 39 0.85 -11.94 -0.44
N GLU A 40 -0.45 -12.14 -0.74
CA GLU A 40 -1.04 -11.72 -2.01
C GLU A 40 -1.06 -10.20 -2.18
N TYR A 41 -1.15 -9.45 -1.08
CA TYR A 41 -1.07 -7.99 -1.10
C TYR A 41 0.36 -7.52 -1.33
N VAL A 42 1.34 -8.16 -0.67
CA VAL A 42 2.76 -7.84 -0.84
C VAL A 42 3.21 -8.11 -2.28
N THR A 43 2.87 -9.26 -2.86
CA THR A 43 3.20 -9.56 -4.26
C THR A 43 2.66 -8.49 -5.23
N LYS A 44 1.43 -8.03 -5.00
CA LYS A 44 0.85 -6.94 -5.82
C LYS A 44 1.57 -5.61 -5.66
N LEU A 45 2.09 -5.30 -4.47
CA LEU A 45 2.89 -4.10 -4.24
C LEU A 45 4.24 -4.20 -4.97
N GLU A 46 4.89 -5.35 -4.94
CA GLU A 46 6.17 -5.59 -5.62
C GLU A 46 6.06 -5.51 -7.16
N GLU A 47 4.89 -5.85 -7.71
CA GLU A 47 4.59 -5.74 -9.14
C GLU A 47 4.38 -4.29 -9.62
N ILE A 48 4.28 -3.31 -8.70
CA ILE A 48 4.11 -1.90 -9.08
C ILE A 48 5.39 -1.39 -9.73
N ALA A 49 5.28 -1.00 -11.00
CA ALA A 49 6.34 -0.28 -11.70
C ALA A 49 6.67 1.03 -10.94
N THR A 50 7.96 1.25 -10.65
CA THR A 50 8.47 2.48 -10.01
C THR A 50 8.95 3.48 -11.06
N LEU A 51 8.99 4.77 -10.71
CA LEU A 51 9.63 5.83 -11.51
C LEU A 51 11.15 5.60 -11.67
#